data_AF-A0A9X5XK95-F1
#
_entry.id   AF-A0A9X5XK95-F1
#
_cell.length_a   1.000
_cell.length_b   1.000
_cell.length_c   1.000
_cell.angle_alpha   90.00
_cell.angle_beta   90.00
_cell.angle_gamma   90.00
#
_symmetry.space_group_name_H-M   'P 1'
#
loop_
_entity.id
_entity.type
_entity.pdbx_description
1 polymer ?
#
loop_
_entity_poly.entity_id
_entity_poly.type
_entity_poly.pdbx_seq_one_letter_code
_entity_poly.pdbx_strand_id
1 'polypeptide(L)'
;MAISVFDLFSIGIGPSSSHTVGPMRAAAMFGALLKKDGLLAQTTAVRAELFGSLGATGHGHGTPKAVLLGLEGNEPHTVDVAQADLDVERIRSTGRIRLLGAEIGPAHEIDFDVSNQLVLHRRRSLPYHANGMILFAYDADGVPLLEKTYY
;
A
#
# COMPACT_ATOMS: atom_id res chain seq x y z
N MET A 1 -0.58 -8.30 27.90
CA MET A 1 -0.07 -8.59 26.54
C MET A 1 1.00 -9.65 26.67
N ALA A 2 0.85 -10.77 25.97
CA ALA A 2 1.94 -11.73 25.80
C ALA A 2 2.74 -11.32 24.57
N ILE A 3 4.07 -11.36 24.66
CA ILE A 3 4.98 -11.12 23.52
C ILE A 3 5.56 -12.49 23.14
N SER A 4 5.33 -12.91 21.90
CA SER A 4 5.86 -14.15 21.32
C SER A 4 7.25 -13.93 20.71
N VAL A 5 8.06 -14.98 20.61
CA VAL A 5 9.32 -14.95 19.85
C VAL A 5 9.08 -14.58 18.37
N PHE A 6 7.93 -14.95 17.82
CA PHE A 6 7.54 -14.60 16.45
C PHE A 6 7.16 -13.11 16.29
N ASP A 7 6.86 -12.41 17.38
CA ASP A 7 6.64 -10.96 17.36
C ASP A 7 7.98 -10.20 17.34
N LEU A 8 9.06 -10.83 17.83
CA LEU A 8 10.42 -10.27 17.85
C LEU A 8 11.18 -10.56 16.55
N PHE A 9 10.93 -11.71 15.93
CA PHE A 9 11.60 -12.14 14.70
C PHE A 9 10.59 -12.43 13.60
N SER A 10 10.45 -11.51 12.64
CA SER A 10 9.58 -11.64 11.49
C SER A 10 10.38 -11.64 10.17
N ILE A 11 10.03 -12.55 9.25
CA ILE A 11 10.50 -12.50 7.86
C ILE A 11 9.78 -11.34 7.16
N GLY A 12 10.54 -10.49 6.46
CA GLY A 12 10.00 -9.36 5.73
C GLY A 12 10.99 -8.82 4.70
N ILE A 13 10.50 -7.93 3.84
CA ILE A 13 11.33 -7.20 2.87
C ILE A 13 11.99 -5.98 3.54
N GLY A 14 13.30 -5.85 3.36
CA GLY A 14 14.08 -4.71 3.83
C GLY A 14 13.84 -3.43 3.00
N PRO A 15 14.39 -2.27 3.42
CA PRO A 15 15.38 -2.10 4.49
C PRO A 15 14.79 -1.83 5.89
N SER A 16 13.47 -1.62 6.04
CA SER A 16 12.90 -1.15 7.32
C SER A 16 11.55 -1.78 7.65
N SER A 17 11.39 -2.37 8.83
CA SER A 17 10.10 -2.96 9.24
C SER A 17 8.99 -1.91 9.37
N SER A 18 9.27 -0.72 9.92
CA SER A 18 8.26 0.32 10.11
C SER A 18 7.92 1.09 8.84
N HIS A 19 8.88 1.24 7.92
CA HIS A 19 8.71 2.02 6.70
C HIS A 19 8.53 1.18 5.44
N THR A 20 8.68 -0.14 5.53
CA THR A 20 8.49 -1.08 4.40
C THR A 20 7.40 -2.12 4.75
N VAL A 21 7.60 -2.92 5.80
CA VAL A 21 6.67 -4.01 6.16
C VAL A 21 5.29 -3.48 6.58
N GLY A 22 5.25 -2.47 7.46
CA GLY A 22 3.99 -1.87 7.93
C GLY A 22 3.13 -1.29 6.79
N PRO A 23 3.66 -0.36 5.98
CA PRO A 23 2.93 0.22 4.84
C PRO A 23 2.45 -0.81 3.82
N MET A 24 3.27 -1.82 3.51
CA MET A 24 2.88 -2.90 2.59
C MET A 24 1.71 -3.72 3.14
N ARG A 25 1.74 -4.10 4.42
CA ARG A 25 0.62 -4.81 5.08
C ARG A 25 -0.65 -3.96 5.07
N ALA A 26 -0.54 -2.69 5.42
CA ALA A 26 -1.69 -1.79 5.45
C ALA A 26 -2.34 -1.64 4.06
N ALA A 27 -1.53 -1.55 2.99
CA ALA A 27 -2.02 -1.54 1.62
C ALA A 27 -2.69 -2.87 1.19
N ALA A 28 -2.10 -4.01 1.54
CA ALA A 28 -2.71 -5.32 1.28
C ALA A 28 -4.03 -5.51 2.03
N MET A 29 -4.07 -5.12 3.31
CA MET A 29 -5.28 -5.14 4.14
C MET A 29 -6.39 -4.26 3.55
N PHE A 30 -6.04 -3.12 2.96
CA PHE A 30 -7.01 -2.25 2.30
C PHE A 30 -7.65 -2.90 1.07
N GLY A 31 -6.84 -3.50 0.18
CA GLY A 31 -7.34 -4.25 -0.98
C GLY A 31 -8.22 -5.43 -0.57
N ALA A 32 -7.78 -6.20 0.43
CA ALA A 32 -8.57 -7.31 0.98
C ALA A 32 -9.91 -6.84 1.58
N LEU A 33 -9.92 -5.67 2.23
CA LEU A 33 -11.15 -5.08 2.78
C LEU A 33 -12.11 -4.66 1.65
N LEU A 34 -11.63 -4.04 0.57
CA LEU A 34 -12.45 -3.73 -0.60
C LEU A 34 -13.11 -4.99 -1.17
N LYS A 35 -12.36 -6.09 -1.28
CA LYS A 35 -12.91 -7.38 -1.73
C LYS A 35 -13.98 -7.90 -0.77
N LYS A 36 -13.66 -7.94 0.53
CA LYS A 36 -14.55 -8.43 1.58
C LYS A 36 -15.88 -7.67 1.62
N ASP A 37 -15.84 -6.36 1.43
CA ASP A 37 -17.01 -5.49 1.51
C ASP A 37 -17.76 -5.39 0.15
N GLY A 38 -17.32 -6.14 -0.88
CA GLY A 38 -17.96 -6.14 -2.21
C GLY A 38 -17.71 -4.86 -3.03
N LEU A 39 -16.72 -4.06 -2.65
CA LEU A 39 -16.39 -2.76 -3.26
C LEU A 39 -15.31 -2.86 -4.33
N LEU A 40 -14.53 -3.94 -4.35
CA LEU A 40 -13.39 -4.10 -5.27
C LEU A 40 -13.81 -3.90 -6.72
N ALA A 41 -14.85 -4.58 -7.19
CA ALA A 41 -15.30 -4.49 -8.58
C ALA A 41 -15.74 -3.07 -9.00
N GLN A 42 -16.15 -2.23 -8.04
CA GLN A 42 -16.59 -0.85 -8.27
C GLN A 42 -15.43 0.15 -8.17
N THR A 43 -14.29 -0.26 -7.60
CA THR A 43 -13.13 0.61 -7.39
C THR A 43 -12.41 0.83 -8.71
N THR A 44 -12.31 2.08 -9.14
CA THR A 44 -11.59 2.46 -10.38
C THR A 44 -10.40 3.37 -10.10
N ALA A 45 -10.29 3.92 -8.89
CA ALA A 45 -9.15 4.71 -8.47
C ALA A 45 -8.83 4.46 -7.00
N VAL A 46 -7.55 4.41 -6.68
CA VAL A 46 -7.05 4.37 -5.29
C VAL A 46 -6.03 5.47 -5.05
N ARG A 47 -5.91 5.93 -3.82
CA ARG A 47 -4.92 6.94 -3.40
C ARG A 47 -4.34 6.58 -2.05
N ALA A 48 -3.03 6.75 -1.91
CA ALA A 48 -2.29 6.57 -0.68
C ALA A 48 -1.65 7.89 -0.26
N GLU A 49 -1.89 8.30 0.97
CA GLU A 49 -1.26 9.47 1.58
C GLU A 49 -0.45 9.06 2.80
N LEU A 50 0.81 9.46 2.84
CA LEU A 50 1.75 9.13 3.92
C LEU A 50 2.11 10.39 4.71
N PHE A 51 2.10 10.27 6.04
CA PHE A 51 2.24 11.39 6.97
C PHE A 51 3.37 11.14 7.98
N GLY A 52 3.81 12.22 8.62
CA GLY A 52 4.85 12.19 9.66
C GLY A 52 6.16 11.58 9.15
N SER A 53 6.72 10.62 9.89
CA SER A 53 8.00 9.99 9.52
C SER A 53 7.90 9.17 8.24
N LEU A 54 6.76 8.53 7.95
CA LEU A 54 6.52 7.86 6.67
C LEU A 54 6.57 8.85 5.50
N GLY A 55 5.92 10.00 5.65
CA GLY A 55 5.96 11.06 4.63
C GLY A 55 7.34 11.70 4.48
N ALA A 56 8.05 11.93 5.58
CA ALA A 56 9.34 12.62 5.59
C ALA A 56 10.50 11.76 5.07
N THR A 57 10.56 10.48 5.47
CA THR A 57 11.71 9.61 5.22
C THR A 57 11.40 8.40 4.34
N GLY A 58 10.12 8.16 4.01
CA GLY A 58 9.69 6.93 3.36
C GLY A 58 10.32 6.67 1.99
N HIS A 59 10.72 7.72 1.26
CA HIS A 59 11.41 7.55 -0.02
C HIS A 59 12.74 6.78 0.12
N GLY A 60 13.56 7.13 1.12
CA GLY A 60 14.83 6.45 1.38
C GLY A 60 14.69 5.04 1.98
N HIS A 61 13.48 4.68 2.44
CA HIS A 61 13.18 3.39 3.07
C HIS A 61 12.33 2.47 2.18
N GLY A 62 12.11 2.83 0.91
CA GLY A 62 11.32 2.01 -0.01
C GLY A 62 9.81 2.00 0.27
N THR A 63 9.30 2.94 1.06
CA THR A 63 7.86 3.00 1.39
C THR A 63 6.96 3.09 0.16
N PRO A 64 7.27 3.90 -0.88
CA PRO A 64 6.44 3.91 -2.08
C PRO A 64 6.35 2.54 -2.74
N LYS A 65 7.48 1.83 -2.90
CA LYS A 65 7.52 0.46 -3.43
C LYS A 65 6.66 -0.49 -2.58
N ALA A 66 6.79 -0.43 -1.27
CA ALA A 66 6.00 -1.24 -0.34
C ALA A 66 4.48 -1.02 -0.50
N VAL A 67 4.04 0.24 -0.61
CA VAL A 67 2.62 0.57 -0.80
C VAL A 67 2.10 0.04 -2.14
N LEU A 68 2.87 0.21 -3.23
CA LEU A 68 2.48 -0.29 -4.55
C LEU A 68 2.32 -1.82 -4.56
N LEU A 69 3.32 -2.54 -4.05
CA LEU A 69 3.28 -4.00 -3.99
C LEU A 69 2.14 -4.50 -3.09
N GLY A 70 1.90 -3.82 -1.97
CA GLY A 70 0.80 -4.14 -1.07
C GLY A 70 -0.57 -3.89 -1.70
N LEU A 71 -0.74 -2.80 -2.47
CA LEU A 71 -1.98 -2.56 -3.23
C LEU A 71 -2.23 -3.67 -4.26
N GLU A 72 -1.17 -4.24 -4.86
CA GLU A 72 -1.31 -5.42 -5.72
C GLU A 72 -1.57 -6.73 -4.95
N GLY A 73 -1.67 -6.68 -3.61
CA GLY A 73 -1.98 -7.82 -2.77
C GLY A 73 -0.78 -8.63 -2.31
N ASN A 74 0.45 -8.16 -2.57
CA ASN A 74 1.65 -8.84 -2.07
C ASN A 74 1.80 -8.66 -0.56
N GLU A 75 2.28 -9.69 0.13
CA GLU A 75 2.58 -9.63 1.55
C GLU A 75 4.10 -9.63 1.81
N PRO A 76 4.60 -8.92 2.85
CA PRO A 76 6.04 -8.77 3.06
C PRO A 76 6.83 -10.07 3.23
N HIS A 77 6.16 -11.14 3.66
CA HIS A 77 6.79 -12.43 3.98
C HIS A 77 6.79 -13.40 2.79
N THR A 78 5.99 -13.13 1.75
CA THR A 78 5.86 -13.97 0.56
C THR A 78 6.22 -13.25 -0.74
N VAL A 79 6.41 -11.93 -0.71
CA VAL A 79 6.77 -11.15 -1.89
C VAL A 79 8.06 -11.66 -2.52
N ASP A 80 8.01 -11.89 -3.82
CA ASP A 80 9.21 -12.21 -4.60
C ASP A 80 10.06 -10.95 -4.76
N VAL A 81 11.18 -10.91 -4.04
CA VAL A 81 12.10 -9.78 -4.04
C VAL A 81 12.73 -9.55 -5.43
N ALA A 82 12.93 -10.62 -6.21
CA ALA A 82 13.51 -10.50 -7.56
C ALA A 82 12.50 -9.87 -8.54
N GLN A 83 11.22 -10.13 -8.35
CA GLN A 83 10.14 -9.59 -9.20
C GLN A 83 9.66 -8.21 -8.74
N ALA A 84 9.81 -7.89 -7.46
CA ALA A 84 9.29 -6.67 -6.84
C ALA A 84 9.72 -5.36 -7.54
N ASP A 85 10.96 -5.27 -8.04
CA ASP A 85 11.41 -4.08 -8.79
C ASP A 85 10.81 -4.03 -10.20
N LEU A 86 10.65 -5.18 -10.85
CA LEU A 86 10.02 -5.28 -12.16
C LEU A 86 8.54 -4.90 -12.10
N ASP A 87 7.84 -5.30 -11.04
CA ASP A 87 6.43 -4.96 -10.85
C ASP A 87 6.23 -3.47 -10.61
N VAL A 88 7.08 -2.84 -9.77
CA VAL A 88 7.05 -1.39 -9.58
C VAL A 88 7.35 -0.65 -10.88
N GLU A 89 8.32 -1.11 -11.66
CA GLU A 89 8.64 -0.51 -12.95
C GLU A 89 7.50 -0.69 -13.96
N ARG A 90 6.82 -1.84 -13.95
CA ARG A 90 5.60 -2.03 -14.74
C ARG A 90 4.53 -1.02 -14.35
N ILE A 91 4.24 -0.83 -13.07
CA ILE A 91 3.23 0.15 -12.62
C ILE A 91 3.59 1.55 -13.12
N ARG A 92 4.86 1.96 -12.97
CA ARG A 92 5.33 3.28 -13.40
C ARG A 92 5.26 3.49 -14.90
N SER A 93 5.70 2.50 -15.68
CA SER A 93 5.75 2.59 -17.14
C SER A 93 4.36 2.51 -17.79
N THR A 94 3.45 1.74 -17.20
CA THR A 94 2.09 1.58 -17.73
C THR A 94 1.10 2.59 -17.17
N GLY A 95 1.36 3.16 -15.99
CA GLY A 95 0.38 3.97 -15.26
C GLY A 95 -0.81 3.13 -14.77
N ARG A 96 -0.60 1.83 -14.52
CA ARG A 96 -1.67 0.86 -14.23
C ARG A 96 -1.29 -0.03 -13.05
N ILE A 97 -2.23 -0.27 -12.15
CA ILE A 97 -2.06 -1.14 -11.00
C ILE A 97 -3.06 -2.29 -11.04
N ARG A 98 -2.59 -3.51 -10.78
CA ARG A 98 -3.41 -4.72 -10.69
C ARG A 98 -3.87 -4.86 -9.24
N LEU A 99 -4.90 -4.10 -8.87
CA LEU A 99 -5.38 -4.00 -7.50
C LEU A 99 -5.79 -5.39 -6.97
N LEU A 100 -5.13 -5.81 -5.89
CA LEU A 100 -5.25 -7.15 -5.29
C LEU A 100 -4.85 -8.32 -6.24
N GLY A 101 -4.10 -8.05 -7.30
CA GLY A 101 -3.79 -9.00 -8.36
C GLY A 101 -2.98 -10.24 -7.95
N ALA A 102 -2.23 -10.18 -6.86
CA ALA A 102 -1.54 -11.34 -6.29
C ALA A 102 -2.51 -12.40 -5.75
N GLU A 103 -3.72 -11.98 -5.33
CA GLU A 103 -4.75 -12.89 -4.83
C GLU A 103 -5.76 -13.28 -5.92
N ILE A 104 -6.18 -12.33 -6.76
CA ILE A 104 -7.28 -12.54 -7.73
C ILE A 104 -6.83 -12.61 -9.20
N GLY A 105 -5.52 -12.55 -9.45
CA GLY A 105 -4.96 -12.46 -10.80
C GLY A 105 -5.08 -11.06 -11.41
N PRO A 106 -4.64 -10.86 -12.67
CA PRO A 106 -4.52 -9.53 -13.29
C PRO A 106 -5.87 -8.93 -13.75
N ALA A 107 -7.00 -9.54 -13.38
CA ALA A 107 -8.32 -9.21 -13.92
C ALA A 107 -8.84 -7.83 -13.50
N HIS A 108 -8.43 -7.34 -12.34
CA HIS A 108 -8.83 -6.03 -11.84
C HIS A 108 -7.66 -5.05 -11.89
N GLU A 109 -7.49 -4.44 -13.07
CA GLU A 109 -6.46 -3.45 -13.33
C GLU A 109 -7.08 -2.08 -13.53
N ILE A 110 -6.56 -1.08 -12.81
CA ILE A 110 -7.07 0.29 -12.79
C ILE A 110 -5.96 1.29 -13.10
N ASP A 111 -6.35 2.49 -13.52
CA ASP A 111 -5.42 3.59 -13.75
C ASP A 111 -4.78 4.03 -12.42
N PHE A 112 -3.46 4.23 -12.45
CA PHE A 112 -2.67 4.63 -11.30
C PHE A 112 -1.48 5.49 -11.68
N ASP A 113 -1.65 6.81 -11.56
CA ASP A 113 -0.57 7.78 -11.60
C ASP A 113 0.11 7.85 -10.22
N VAL A 114 1.27 7.19 -10.12
CA VAL A 114 2.08 7.14 -8.90
C VAL A 114 2.38 8.55 -8.35
N SER A 115 2.57 9.55 -9.21
CA SER A 115 2.97 10.89 -8.78
C SER A 115 1.83 11.64 -8.08
N ASN A 116 0.59 11.40 -8.51
CA ASN A 116 -0.60 12.07 -8.01
C ASN A 116 -1.37 11.25 -6.96
N GLN A 117 -1.31 9.92 -7.05
CA GLN A 117 -2.05 9.00 -6.19
C GLN A 117 -1.21 8.43 -5.04
N LEU A 118 0.11 8.59 -5.04
CA LEU A 118 0.98 8.20 -3.92
C LEU A 118 1.69 9.44 -3.36
N VAL A 119 1.09 10.07 -2.35
CA VAL A 119 1.51 11.39 -1.84
C VAL A 119 2.24 11.25 -0.51
N LEU A 120 3.48 11.78 -0.46
CA LEU A 120 4.28 11.83 0.77
C LEU A 120 4.22 13.24 1.38
N HIS A 121 3.44 13.40 2.44
CA HIS A 121 3.36 14.67 3.18
C HIS A 121 4.53 14.81 4.14
N ARG A 122 5.61 15.45 3.69
CA ARG A 122 6.84 15.63 4.49
C ARG A 122 6.68 16.49 5.75
N ARG A 123 5.62 17.31 5.83
CA ARG A 123 5.42 18.31 6.91
C ARG A 123 4.06 18.22 7.59
N ARG A 124 3.22 17.24 7.22
CA ARG A 124 1.92 17.00 7.87
C ARG A 124 2.01 15.71 8.67
N SER A 125 1.40 15.69 9.84
CA SER A 125 1.28 14.52 10.70
C SER A 125 -0.20 14.24 10.98
N LEU A 126 -0.50 12.99 11.31
CA LEU A 126 -1.79 12.60 11.88
C LEU A 126 -1.71 12.71 13.41
N PRO A 127 -2.84 12.91 14.10
CA PRO A 127 -2.85 13.23 15.54
C PRO A 127 -2.43 12.07 16.45
N TYR A 128 -2.53 10.81 15.99
CA TYR A 128 -2.35 9.64 16.86
C TYR A 128 -0.90 9.13 16.90
N HIS A 129 -0.25 8.95 15.74
CA HIS A 129 1.10 8.38 15.67
C HIS A 129 1.90 8.98 14.50
N ALA A 130 3.23 9.01 14.66
CA ALA A 130 4.15 9.65 13.70
C ALA A 130 4.26 8.89 12.37
N ASN A 131 3.93 7.59 12.34
CA ASN A 131 3.80 6.83 11.11
C ASN A 131 2.32 6.72 10.80
N GLY A 132 1.80 7.59 9.94
CA GLY A 132 0.40 7.58 9.55
C GLY A 132 0.25 7.37 8.06
N MET A 133 -0.71 6.55 7.65
CA MET A 133 -1.06 6.36 6.25
C MET A 133 -2.57 6.37 6.09
N ILE A 134 -3.09 7.07 5.09
CA ILE A 134 -4.51 7.03 4.71
C ILE A 134 -4.62 6.47 3.31
N LEU A 135 -5.49 5.48 3.13
CA LEU A 135 -5.83 4.88 1.86
C LEU A 135 -7.27 5.19 1.51
N PHE A 136 -7.50 5.55 0.25
CA PHE A 136 -8.78 5.93 -0.32
C PHE A 136 -9.07 5.09 -1.55
N ALA A 137 -10.34 4.74 -1.75
CA ALA A 137 -10.86 4.12 -2.95
C ALA A 137 -12.07 4.91 -3.46
N TYR A 138 -12.18 5.02 -4.77
CA TYR A 138 -13.23 5.76 -5.47
C TYR A 138 -13.81 4.91 -6.60
N ASP A 139 -15.06 5.18 -6.95
CA ASP A 139 -15.70 4.62 -8.15
C ASP A 139 -15.41 5.43 -9.42
N ALA A 140 -16.02 5.01 -10.53
CA ALA A 140 -15.85 5.63 -11.84
C ALA A 140 -16.26 7.11 -11.90
N ASP A 141 -17.18 7.54 -11.03
CA ASP A 141 -17.66 8.91 -10.95
C ASP A 141 -16.85 9.75 -9.94
N GLY A 142 -15.84 9.15 -9.30
CA GLY A 142 -15.01 9.79 -8.28
C GLY A 142 -15.67 9.84 -6.90
N VAL A 143 -16.74 9.07 -6.68
CA VAL A 143 -17.41 8.99 -5.38
C VAL A 143 -16.57 8.15 -4.42
N PRO A 144 -16.33 8.60 -3.18
CA PRO A 144 -15.58 7.81 -2.20
C PRO A 144 -16.32 6.51 -1.84
N LEU A 145 -15.63 5.37 -2.03
CA LEU A 145 -16.12 4.05 -1.65
C LEU A 145 -15.62 3.63 -0.27
N LEU A 146 -14.33 3.88 0.02
CA LEU A 146 -13.70 3.48 1.26
C LEU A 146 -12.55 4.42 1.61
N GLU A 147 -12.47 4.81 2.87
CA GLU A 147 -11.33 5.52 3.47
C GLU A 147 -10.88 4.79 4.73
N LYS A 148 -9.58 4.51 4.85
CA LYS A 148 -8.99 3.90 6.04
C LYS A 148 -7.67 4.55 6.41
N THR A 149 -7.53 4.82 7.71
CA THR A 149 -6.28 5.28 8.33
C THR A 149 -5.58 4.12 9.03
N TYR A 150 -4.28 4.00 8.81
CA TYR A 150 -3.39 3.00 9.40
C TYR A 150 -2.22 3.67 10.12
N TYR A 151 -1.69 3.01 11.15
CA TYR A 151 -0.55 3.47 11.96
C TYR A 151 0.48 2.36 12.20
#